data_AF-A0A528BDZ3-F1
#
_entry.id   AF-A0A528BDZ3-F1
#
_cell.length_a   1.000
_cell.length_b   1.000
_cell.length_c   1.000
_cell.angle_alpha   90.00
_cell.angle_beta   90.00
_cell.angle_gamma   90.00
#
_symmetry.space_group_name_H-M   'P 1'
#
loop_
_entity.id
_entity.type
_entity.pdbx_description
1 polymer ?
#
loop_
_entity_poly.entity_id
_entity_poly.type
_entity_poly.pdbx_seq_one_letter_code
_entity_poly.pdbx_strand_id
1 'polypeptide(L)'
;YASPWAGPGVPLKAIKWLLMKHGPLVVRPTLDPHMWVWLVRMLRNCTAERYAVNKARMVPLAEYSRDTLKALREATGIAYDERAKGTLQLFRTQQQLDGTAGDVEVLKTYGVPYEILDPDGCISAEPGLAGVREKFVGGLRLPGDETGDCKMFTDRLAELCVARGVTFEYDTSIRRIVRKRNRIANINTSKGWKAADAYVMAMGSYSA
;
A
#
# COMPACT_ATOMS: atom_id res chain seq x y z
N TYR A 1 -5.32 1.26 8.37
CA TYR A 1 -4.57 2.54 8.36
C TYR A 1 -3.26 2.42 7.58
N ALA A 2 -2.71 3.54 7.11
CA ALA A 2 -1.42 3.57 6.40
C ALA A 2 -0.34 4.28 7.22
N SER A 3 0.90 3.79 7.16
CA SER A 3 2.08 4.43 7.75
C SER A 3 3.20 4.57 6.72
N PRO A 4 3.98 5.67 6.75
CA PRO A 4 5.12 5.83 5.87
C PRO A 4 6.17 4.75 6.11
N TRP A 5 6.62 4.10 5.04
CA TRP A 5 7.71 3.13 5.15
C TRP A 5 9.04 3.76 5.58
N ALA A 6 9.27 5.04 5.30
CA ALA A 6 10.46 5.79 5.72
C ALA A 6 10.34 6.31 7.17
N GLY A 7 10.28 5.41 8.15
CA GLY A 7 10.27 5.77 9.57
C GLY A 7 11.65 6.16 10.12
N PRO A 8 11.74 6.96 11.20
CA PRO A 8 13.01 7.42 11.75
C PRO A 8 13.95 6.29 12.22
N GLY A 9 13.40 5.17 12.66
CA GLY A 9 14.18 3.98 13.03
C GLY A 9 14.57 3.06 11.87
N VAL A 10 14.11 3.34 10.65
CA VAL A 10 14.31 2.46 9.50
C VAL A 10 15.77 2.37 9.04
N PRO A 11 16.60 3.43 9.06
CA PRO A 11 18.00 3.30 8.69
C PRO A 11 18.77 2.28 9.55
N LEU A 12 18.61 2.31 10.88
CA LEU A 12 19.23 1.33 11.77
C LEU A 12 18.68 -0.08 11.54
N LYS A 13 17.36 -0.21 11.37
CA LYS A 13 16.73 -1.50 11.07
C LYS A 13 17.19 -2.05 9.71
N ALA A 14 17.38 -1.20 8.72
CA ALA A 14 17.81 -1.57 7.37
C ALA A 14 19.21 -2.20 7.39
N ILE A 15 20.17 -1.61 8.14
CA ILE A 15 21.50 -2.22 8.33
C ILE A 15 21.36 -3.63 8.90
N LYS A 16 20.54 -3.80 9.94
CA LYS A 16 20.28 -5.11 10.54
C LYS A 16 19.63 -6.08 9.53
N TRP A 17 18.64 -5.62 8.77
CA TRP A 17 17.93 -6.44 7.78
C TRP A 17 18.81 -6.90 6.62
N LEU A 18 19.75 -6.07 6.17
CA LEU A 18 20.71 -6.43 5.13
C LEU A 18 21.67 -7.55 5.57
N LEU A 19 21.87 -7.71 6.88
CA LEU A 19 22.67 -8.81 7.46
C LEU A 19 21.83 -10.06 7.77
N MET A 20 20.50 -9.99 7.67
CA MET A 20 19.61 -11.13 7.92
C MET A 20 19.46 -11.98 6.66
N LYS A 21 19.60 -13.31 6.81
CA LYS A 21 19.38 -14.27 5.71
C LYS A 21 18.01 -14.14 5.04
N HIS A 22 16.99 -13.79 5.81
CA HIS A 22 15.61 -13.57 5.36
C HIS A 22 15.10 -12.20 5.83
N GLY A 23 15.86 -11.14 5.55
CA GLY A 23 15.47 -9.77 5.85
C GLY A 23 14.29 -9.28 5.00
N PRO A 24 13.40 -8.42 5.53
CA PRO A 24 12.29 -7.83 4.78
C PRO A 24 12.74 -6.79 3.74
N LEU A 25 14.01 -6.36 3.80
CA LEU A 25 14.62 -5.46 2.83
C LEU A 25 15.69 -6.21 2.04
N VAL A 26 15.49 -6.31 0.72
CA VAL A 26 16.47 -6.88 -0.21
C VAL A 26 17.00 -5.76 -1.07
N VAL A 27 18.28 -5.41 -0.90
CA VAL A 27 18.99 -4.48 -1.77
C VAL A 27 20.00 -5.29 -2.58
N ARG A 28 19.83 -5.30 -3.90
CA ARG A 28 20.84 -5.84 -4.82
C ARG A 28 21.77 -4.69 -5.18
N PRO A 29 23.04 -4.71 -4.77
CA PRO A 29 23.96 -3.62 -5.07
C PRO A 29 24.25 -3.62 -6.57
N THR A 30 23.54 -2.78 -7.32
CA THR A 30 23.78 -2.49 -8.72
C THR A 30 24.39 -1.09 -8.85
N LEU A 31 25.15 -0.86 -9.92
CA LEU A 31 25.68 0.47 -10.26
C LEU A 31 24.60 1.32 -10.97
N ASP A 32 23.38 1.32 -10.46
CA ASP A 32 22.28 2.13 -10.99
C ASP A 32 22.20 3.49 -10.25
N PRO A 33 22.53 4.62 -10.90
CA PRO A 33 22.45 5.93 -10.27
C PRO A 33 21.04 6.29 -9.77
N HIS A 34 19.99 5.80 -10.44
CA HIS A 34 18.61 6.08 -10.04
C HIS A 34 18.28 5.42 -8.71
N MET A 35 18.71 4.17 -8.51
CA MET A 35 18.58 3.48 -7.23
C MET A 35 19.26 4.25 -6.10
N TRP A 36 20.50 4.72 -6.30
CA TRP A 36 21.24 5.44 -5.26
C TRP A 36 20.62 6.81 -4.93
N VAL A 37 20.19 7.56 -5.96
CA VAL A 37 19.47 8.83 -5.75
C VAL A 37 18.17 8.60 -4.99
N TRP A 38 17.40 7.56 -5.35
CA TRP A 38 16.19 7.19 -4.64
C TRP A 38 16.47 6.79 -3.20
N LEU A 39 17.51 5.99 -2.94
CA LEU A 39 17.90 5.54 -1.60
C LEU A 39 18.28 6.72 -0.70
N VAL A 40 19.07 7.67 -1.21
CA VAL A 40 19.41 8.90 -0.47
C VAL A 40 18.15 9.73 -0.19
N ARG A 41 17.24 9.87 -1.16
CA ARG A 41 15.96 10.57 -0.95
C ARG A 41 15.08 9.87 0.09
N MET A 42 15.05 8.54 0.09
CA MET A 42 14.33 7.73 1.07
C MET A 42 14.92 7.96 2.47
N LEU A 43 16.23 7.82 2.64
CA LEU A 43 16.91 8.05 3.92
C LEU A 43 16.70 9.46 4.46
N ARG A 44 16.69 10.47 3.59
CA ARG A 44 16.36 11.86 3.97
C ARG A 44 14.94 12.03 4.49
N ASN A 45 14.03 11.09 4.24
CA ASN A 45 12.67 11.08 4.81
C ASN A 45 12.57 10.32 6.14
N CYS A 46 13.60 9.59 6.55
CA CYS A 46 13.65 8.87 7.83
C CYS A 46 13.98 9.81 9.01
N THR A 47 13.28 10.94 9.13
CA THR A 47 13.36 11.84 10.30
C THR A 47 11.99 11.93 10.96
N ALA A 48 11.93 12.18 12.27
CA ALA A 48 10.66 12.24 13.00
C ALA A 48 9.72 13.33 12.44
N GLU A 49 10.27 14.50 12.11
CA GLU A 49 9.52 15.62 11.52
C GLU A 49 8.90 15.24 10.16
N ARG A 50 9.71 14.68 9.24
CA ARG A 50 9.22 14.28 7.91
C ARG A 50 8.26 13.10 8.00
N TYR A 51 8.50 12.19 8.93
CA TYR A 51 7.58 11.10 9.22
C TYR A 51 6.21 11.63 9.65
N ALA A 52 6.14 12.61 10.56
CA ALA A 52 4.89 13.23 10.97
C ALA A 52 4.16 13.89 9.78
N VAL A 53 4.87 14.67 8.96
CA VAL A 53 4.29 15.32 7.76
C VAL A 53 3.79 14.29 6.74
N ASN A 54 4.58 13.26 6.44
CA ASN A 54 4.20 12.23 5.48
C ASN A 54 3.02 11.40 5.99
N LYS A 55 3.02 11.04 7.28
CA LYS A 55 1.92 10.29 7.90
C LYS A 55 0.63 11.12 7.85
N ALA A 56 0.71 12.42 8.14
CA ALA A 56 -0.45 13.32 8.07
C ALA A 56 -1.08 13.44 6.68
N ARG A 57 -0.28 13.25 5.62
CA ARG A 57 -0.78 13.26 4.23
C ARG A 57 -1.28 11.88 3.79
N MET A 58 -0.63 10.81 4.23
CA MET A 58 -0.97 9.45 3.83
C MET A 58 -2.27 8.95 4.45
N VAL A 59 -2.56 9.30 5.71
CA VAL A 59 -3.77 8.79 6.39
C VAL A 59 -5.06 9.24 5.68
N PRO A 60 -5.29 10.55 5.42
CA PRO A 60 -6.49 10.97 4.69
C PRO A 60 -6.62 10.36 3.30
N LEU A 61 -5.49 10.17 2.59
CA LEU A 61 -5.51 9.52 1.28
C LEU A 61 -5.91 8.03 1.37
N ALA A 62 -5.43 7.33 2.40
CA ALA A 62 -5.78 5.93 2.63
C ALA A 62 -7.27 5.76 3.00
N GLU A 63 -7.78 6.65 3.85
CA GLU A 63 -9.21 6.67 4.21
C GLU A 63 -10.08 6.98 2.99
N TYR A 64 -9.72 7.99 2.20
CA TYR A 64 -10.40 8.30 0.94
C TYR A 64 -10.38 7.12 -0.03
N SER A 65 -9.24 6.44 -0.16
CA SER A 65 -9.11 5.23 -0.99
C SER A 65 -10.05 4.12 -0.54
N ARG A 66 -10.15 3.86 0.78
CA ARG A 66 -11.06 2.87 1.34
C ARG A 66 -12.51 3.21 1.03
N ASP A 67 -12.90 4.46 1.26
CA ASP A 67 -14.29 4.88 1.09
C ASP A 67 -14.69 4.90 -0.40
N THR A 68 -13.75 5.26 -1.28
CA THR A 68 -13.92 5.16 -2.74
C THR A 68 -14.10 3.71 -3.18
N LEU A 69 -13.33 2.77 -2.61
CA LEU A 69 -13.45 1.35 -2.92
C LEU A 69 -14.81 0.79 -2.47
N LYS A 70 -15.30 1.16 -1.29
CA LYS A 70 -16.64 0.81 -0.81
C LYS A 70 -17.73 1.34 -1.74
N ALA A 71 -17.68 2.63 -2.07
CA ALA A 71 -18.63 3.26 -2.98
C ALA A 71 -18.61 2.61 -4.37
N LEU A 72 -17.41 2.28 -4.89
CA LEU A 72 -17.26 1.57 -6.17
C LEU A 72 -17.94 0.20 -6.12
N ARG A 73 -17.73 -0.58 -5.04
CA ARG A 73 -18.40 -1.87 -4.88
C ARG A 73 -19.90 -1.74 -4.84
N GLU A 74 -20.42 -0.83 -4.02
CA GLU A 74 -21.87 -0.59 -3.89
C GLU A 74 -22.48 -0.19 -5.24
N ALA A 75 -21.81 0.68 -6.00
CA ALA A 75 -22.30 1.17 -7.28
C ALA A 75 -22.22 0.14 -8.42
N THR A 76 -21.28 -0.82 -8.35
CA THR A 76 -20.99 -1.74 -9.48
C THR A 76 -21.36 -3.19 -9.20
N GLY A 77 -21.53 -3.58 -7.94
CA GLY A 77 -21.71 -4.97 -7.53
C GLY A 77 -20.47 -5.85 -7.75
N ILE A 78 -19.27 -5.26 -7.89
CA ILE A 78 -18.04 -6.02 -8.11
C ILE A 78 -17.74 -6.93 -6.90
N ALA A 79 -17.68 -8.23 -7.16
CA ALA A 79 -17.28 -9.25 -6.20
C ALA A 79 -15.87 -9.78 -6.55
N TYR A 80 -15.01 -9.90 -5.55
CA TYR A 80 -13.59 -10.25 -5.71
C TYR A 80 -13.05 -11.01 -4.49
N ASP A 81 -13.86 -11.91 -3.92
CA ASP A 81 -13.60 -12.59 -2.66
C ASP A 81 -13.28 -11.61 -1.52
N GLU A 82 -13.99 -10.49 -1.51
CA GLU A 82 -13.80 -9.45 -0.52
C GLU A 82 -14.29 -9.87 0.87
N ARG A 83 -13.57 -9.43 1.89
CA ARG A 83 -13.91 -9.62 3.30
C ARG A 83 -13.70 -8.32 4.05
N ALA A 84 -14.79 -7.64 4.34
CA ALA A 84 -14.83 -6.40 5.14
C ALA A 84 -15.06 -6.69 6.64
N LYS A 85 -14.20 -7.53 7.23
CA LYS A 85 -14.24 -7.87 8.67
C LYS A 85 -13.12 -7.22 9.50
N GLY A 86 -12.38 -6.29 8.88
CA GLY A 86 -11.21 -5.67 9.47
C GLY A 86 -9.94 -6.49 9.34
N THR A 87 -8.86 -5.91 9.85
CA THR A 87 -7.56 -6.57 10.00
C THR A 87 -7.19 -6.64 11.48
N LEU A 88 -6.52 -7.72 11.88
CA LEU A 88 -6.01 -7.92 13.23
C LEU A 88 -4.50 -8.12 13.16
N GLN A 89 -3.74 -7.17 13.73
CA GLN A 89 -2.30 -7.29 13.91
C GLN A 89 -2.02 -7.89 15.28
N LEU A 90 -1.36 -9.06 15.31
CA LEU A 90 -0.97 -9.73 16.55
C LEU A 90 0.45 -9.33 16.99
N PHE A 91 0.63 -9.16 18.29
CA PHE A 91 1.93 -8.84 18.89
C PHE A 91 2.41 -10.01 19.76
N ARG A 92 3.67 -10.42 19.56
CA ARG A 92 4.26 -11.56 20.27
C ARG A 92 4.86 -11.19 21.62
N THR A 93 5.20 -9.92 21.82
CA THR A 93 5.81 -9.44 23.07
C THR A 93 5.15 -8.16 23.54
N GLN A 94 5.17 -7.93 24.85
CA GLN A 94 4.58 -6.73 25.45
C GLN A 94 5.20 -5.45 24.90
N GLN A 95 6.53 -5.45 24.70
CA GLN A 95 7.24 -4.33 24.09
C GLN A 95 6.71 -3.97 22.68
N GLN A 96 6.29 -4.96 21.87
CA GLN A 96 5.71 -4.68 20.55
C GLN A 96 4.34 -4.03 20.67
N LEU A 97 3.52 -4.50 21.61
CA LEU A 97 2.20 -3.95 21.89
C LEU A 97 2.29 -2.53 22.46
N ASP A 98 3.14 -2.30 23.46
CA ASP A 98 3.38 -0.96 24.02
C ASP A 98 3.92 0.01 22.96
N GLY A 99 4.70 -0.52 22.00
CA GLY A 99 5.24 0.21 20.86
C GLY A 99 4.18 0.74 19.89
N THR A 100 2.91 0.32 19.98
CA THR A 100 1.84 0.83 19.10
C THR A 100 1.28 2.16 19.53
N ALA A 101 1.65 2.71 20.70
CA ALA A 101 1.10 3.96 21.21
C ALA A 101 1.19 5.11 20.19
N GLY A 102 2.30 5.24 19.47
CA GLY A 102 2.47 6.26 18.43
C GLY A 102 1.63 6.02 17.16
N ASP A 103 1.20 4.79 16.90
CA ASP A 103 0.24 4.49 15.84
C ASP A 103 -1.19 4.77 16.30
N VAL A 104 -1.54 4.36 17.53
CA VAL A 104 -2.81 4.62 18.19
C VAL A 104 -3.14 6.12 18.28
N GLU A 105 -2.19 6.96 18.70
CA GLU A 105 -2.41 8.40 18.78
C GLU A 105 -2.71 9.01 17.40
N VAL A 106 -2.13 8.45 16.34
CA VAL A 106 -2.43 8.88 14.99
C VAL A 106 -3.81 8.41 14.54
N LEU A 107 -4.16 7.15 14.77
CA LEU A 107 -5.50 6.64 14.50
C LEU A 107 -6.57 7.51 15.18
N LYS A 108 -6.34 7.84 16.45
CA LYS A 108 -7.19 8.73 17.25
C LYS A 108 -7.27 10.14 16.65
N THR A 109 -6.14 10.74 16.27
CA THR A 109 -6.09 12.08 15.67
C THR A 109 -6.88 12.17 14.37
N TYR A 110 -6.83 11.13 13.53
CA TYR A 110 -7.54 11.09 12.25
C TYR A 110 -8.92 10.43 12.33
N GLY A 111 -9.40 10.10 13.53
CA GLY A 111 -10.72 9.49 13.74
C GLY A 111 -10.88 8.11 13.09
N VAL A 112 -9.78 7.38 12.86
CA VAL A 112 -9.81 6.04 12.29
C VAL A 112 -10.23 5.06 13.38
N PRO A 113 -11.33 4.30 13.25
CA PRO A 113 -11.75 3.33 14.25
C PRO A 113 -10.70 2.25 14.47
N TYR A 114 -10.39 1.95 15.73
CA TYR A 114 -9.44 0.91 16.12
C TYR A 114 -9.81 0.29 17.48
N GLU A 115 -9.30 -0.91 17.74
CA GLU A 115 -9.45 -1.60 19.01
C GLU A 115 -8.08 -2.13 19.44
N ILE A 116 -7.67 -1.86 20.69
CA ILE A 116 -6.56 -2.57 21.33
C ILE A 116 -7.17 -3.74 22.08
N LEU A 117 -6.74 -4.94 21.71
CA LEU A 117 -7.29 -6.19 22.22
C LEU A 117 -6.24 -6.90 23.08
N ASP A 118 -6.69 -7.42 24.21
CA ASP A 118 -5.95 -8.43 24.96
C ASP A 118 -6.02 -9.80 24.23
N PRO A 119 -5.38 -10.86 24.77
CA PRO A 119 -5.41 -12.15 24.11
C PRO A 119 -6.82 -12.74 23.92
N ASP A 120 -7.74 -12.51 24.86
CA ASP A 120 -9.12 -13.01 24.78
C ASP A 120 -9.93 -12.24 23.72
N GLY A 121 -9.76 -10.93 23.64
CA GLY A 121 -10.32 -10.08 22.59
C GLY A 121 -9.85 -10.51 21.20
N CYS A 122 -8.56 -10.84 21.06
CA CYS A 122 -8.01 -11.37 19.80
C CYS A 122 -8.68 -12.70 19.39
N ILE A 123 -8.87 -13.62 20.34
CA ILE A 123 -9.53 -14.92 20.08
C ILE A 123 -11.02 -14.72 19.78
N SER A 124 -11.69 -13.78 20.44
CA SER A 124 -13.07 -13.42 20.12
C SER A 124 -13.21 -12.90 18.68
N ALA A 125 -12.25 -12.08 18.23
CA ALA A 125 -12.21 -11.57 16.87
C ALA A 125 -11.81 -12.63 15.82
N GLU A 126 -10.92 -13.55 16.17
CA GLU A 126 -10.48 -14.67 15.31
C GLU A 126 -10.36 -15.97 16.14
N PRO A 127 -11.43 -16.79 16.19
CA PRO A 127 -11.46 -18.01 16.99
C PRO A 127 -10.37 -19.03 16.64
N GLY A 128 -9.83 -19.00 15.41
CA GLY A 128 -8.71 -19.84 15.00
C GLY A 128 -7.43 -19.63 15.84
N LEU A 129 -7.31 -18.53 16.58
CA LEU A 129 -6.19 -18.24 17.45
C LEU A 129 -6.23 -19.00 18.79
N ALA A 130 -7.36 -19.64 19.13
CA ALA A 130 -7.52 -20.33 20.42
C ALA A 130 -6.43 -21.38 20.68
N GLY A 131 -5.99 -22.09 19.64
CA GLY A 131 -4.95 -23.13 19.74
C GLY A 131 -3.52 -22.61 19.86
N VAL A 132 -3.31 -21.29 19.84
CA VAL A 132 -1.99 -20.64 19.92
C VAL A 132 -1.99 -19.42 20.83
N ARG A 133 -2.89 -19.39 21.83
CA ARG A 133 -3.08 -18.28 22.77
C ARG A 133 -1.76 -17.78 23.36
N GLU A 134 -0.87 -18.71 23.71
CA GLU A 134 0.41 -18.44 24.35
C GLU A 134 1.44 -17.74 23.44
N LYS A 135 1.17 -17.64 22.13
CA LYS A 135 2.10 -17.06 21.15
C LYS A 135 1.96 -15.55 20.97
N PHE A 136 0.96 -14.92 21.58
CA PHE A 136 0.72 -13.49 21.47
C PHE A 136 0.24 -12.90 22.79
N VAL A 137 0.52 -11.61 22.98
CA VAL A 137 0.17 -10.86 24.20
C VAL A 137 -1.03 -9.92 23.99
N GLY A 138 -1.46 -9.76 22.74
CA GLY A 138 -2.57 -8.88 22.35
C GLY A 138 -2.50 -8.51 20.87
N GLY A 139 -3.33 -7.55 20.48
CA GLY A 139 -3.44 -7.14 19.09
C GLY A 139 -4.03 -5.74 18.89
N LEU A 140 -3.80 -5.20 17.71
CA LEU A 140 -4.41 -3.97 17.21
C LEU A 140 -5.37 -4.36 16.08
N ARG A 141 -6.65 -4.08 16.25
CA ARG A 141 -7.68 -4.37 15.25
C ARG A 141 -8.18 -3.10 14.60
N LEU A 142 -8.36 -3.16 13.28
CA LEU A 142 -8.88 -2.10 12.44
C LEU A 142 -10.17 -2.61 11.79
N PRO A 143 -11.34 -2.41 12.40
CA PRO A 143 -12.58 -3.06 11.98
C PRO A 143 -13.07 -2.59 10.60
N GLY A 144 -12.67 -1.38 10.18
CA GLY A 144 -13.06 -0.80 8.90
C GLY A 144 -12.23 -1.27 7.69
N ASP A 145 -11.12 -1.96 7.92
CA ASP A 145 -10.26 -2.48 6.86
C ASP A 145 -10.88 -3.71 6.19
N GLU A 146 -10.39 -4.04 4.99
CA GLU A 146 -10.87 -5.17 4.20
C GLU A 146 -9.74 -5.84 3.43
N THR A 147 -9.99 -7.07 3.01
CA THR A 147 -9.10 -7.87 2.15
C THR A 147 -9.87 -8.39 0.95
N GLY A 148 -9.20 -8.73 -0.15
CA GLY A 148 -9.81 -9.41 -1.29
C GLY A 148 -8.77 -9.79 -2.34
N ASP A 149 -9.19 -10.55 -3.35
CA ASP A 149 -8.34 -10.95 -4.46
C ASP A 149 -8.15 -9.80 -5.45
N CYS A 150 -6.92 -9.29 -5.55
CA CYS A 150 -6.62 -8.14 -6.38
C CYS A 150 -6.72 -8.46 -7.89
N LYS A 151 -6.46 -9.70 -8.31
CA LYS A 151 -6.58 -10.11 -9.69
C LYS A 151 -8.04 -10.12 -10.11
N MET A 152 -8.89 -10.79 -9.33
CA MET A 152 -10.34 -10.83 -9.56
C MET A 152 -10.90 -9.41 -9.62
N PHE A 153 -10.55 -8.55 -8.66
CA PHE A 153 -10.96 -7.16 -8.67
C PHE A 153 -10.56 -6.45 -9.98
N THR A 154 -9.30 -6.57 -10.41
CA THR A 154 -8.85 -5.89 -11.64
C THR A 154 -9.45 -6.45 -12.91
N ASP A 155 -9.66 -7.77 -13.00
CA ASP A 155 -10.30 -8.41 -14.16
C ASP A 155 -11.75 -7.94 -14.31
N ARG A 156 -12.51 -7.97 -13.21
CA ARG A 156 -13.90 -7.50 -13.18
C ARG A 156 -14.02 -6.00 -13.45
N LEU A 157 -13.10 -5.21 -12.92
CA LEU A 157 -13.07 -3.77 -13.20
C LEU A 157 -12.77 -3.50 -14.68
N ALA A 158 -11.90 -4.29 -15.31
CA ALA A 158 -11.64 -4.19 -16.75
C ALA A 158 -12.90 -4.51 -17.57
N GLU A 159 -13.65 -5.56 -17.21
CA GLU A 159 -14.95 -5.89 -17.83
C GLU A 159 -15.94 -4.72 -17.75
N LEU A 160 -16.06 -4.10 -16.57
CA LEU A 160 -16.91 -2.92 -16.35
C LEU A 160 -16.49 -1.68 -17.15
N CYS A 161 -15.18 -1.52 -17.37
CA CYS A 161 -14.61 -0.45 -18.19
C CYS A 161 -14.88 -0.70 -19.68
N VAL A 162 -14.71 -1.93 -20.17
CA VAL A 162 -15.03 -2.31 -21.56
C VAL A 162 -16.50 -2.07 -21.87
N ALA A 163 -17.40 -2.44 -20.96
CA ALA A 163 -18.83 -2.17 -21.08
C ALA A 163 -19.16 -0.66 -21.17
N ARG A 164 -18.26 0.21 -20.73
CA ARG A 164 -18.36 1.68 -20.81
C ARG A 164 -17.57 2.29 -21.98
N GLY A 165 -17.05 1.46 -22.89
CA GLY A 165 -16.35 1.90 -24.10
C GLY A 165 -14.83 2.04 -23.96
N VAL A 166 -14.24 1.61 -22.84
CA VAL A 166 -12.77 1.59 -22.70
C VAL A 166 -12.19 0.50 -23.60
N THR A 167 -11.13 0.85 -24.35
CA THR A 167 -10.36 -0.11 -25.14
C THR A 167 -9.07 -0.47 -24.41
N PHE A 168 -8.87 -1.75 -24.11
CA PHE A 168 -7.62 -2.26 -23.55
C PHE A 168 -6.74 -2.87 -24.65
N GLU A 169 -5.54 -2.32 -24.82
CA GLU A 169 -4.54 -2.86 -25.75
C GLU A 169 -3.45 -3.64 -24.99
N TYR A 170 -3.75 -4.90 -24.65
CA TYR A 170 -2.76 -5.82 -24.06
C TYR A 170 -1.64 -6.16 -25.06
N ASP A 171 -0.53 -6.72 -24.56
CA ASP A 171 0.66 -7.06 -25.37
C ASP A 171 1.20 -5.89 -26.20
N THR A 172 1.06 -4.67 -25.66
CA THR A 172 1.42 -3.42 -26.33
C THR A 172 2.46 -2.68 -25.51
N SER A 173 3.74 -2.92 -25.82
CA SER A 173 4.84 -2.29 -25.11
C SER A 173 5.04 -0.86 -25.61
N ILE A 174 5.11 0.09 -24.68
CA ILE A 174 5.51 1.46 -24.98
C ILE A 174 7.02 1.48 -25.26
N ARG A 175 7.42 1.93 -26.45
CA ARG A 175 8.82 2.03 -26.89
C ARG A 175 9.38 3.43 -26.68
N ARG A 176 8.56 4.47 -26.88
CA ARG A 176 8.99 5.86 -26.75
C ARG A 176 7.81 6.79 -26.51
N ILE A 177 7.99 7.75 -25.62
CA ILE A 177 7.07 8.89 -25.45
C ILE A 177 7.68 10.09 -26.19
N VAL A 178 6.99 10.63 -27.19
CA VAL A 178 7.47 11.79 -27.95
C VAL A 178 6.86 13.05 -27.39
N ARG A 179 7.72 13.97 -26.96
CA ARG A 179 7.33 15.29 -26.48
C ARG A 179 7.57 16.34 -27.56
N LYS A 180 6.63 17.28 -27.69
CA LYS A 180 6.78 18.48 -28.52
C LYS A 180 6.46 19.69 -27.65
N ARG A 181 7.48 20.49 -27.35
CA ARG A 181 7.41 21.58 -26.35
C ARG A 181 6.91 21.03 -25.00
N ASN A 182 5.88 21.64 -24.43
CA ASN A 182 5.34 21.28 -23.11
C ASN A 182 4.22 20.23 -23.16
N ARG A 183 4.05 19.49 -24.27
CA ARG A 183 3.04 18.43 -24.39
C ARG A 183 3.61 17.13 -24.95
N ILE A 184 2.98 16.02 -24.58
CA ILE A 184 3.20 14.72 -25.25
C ILE A 184 2.46 14.78 -26.59
N ALA A 185 3.18 14.55 -27.68
CA ALA A 185 2.63 14.58 -29.03
C ALA A 185 2.04 13.21 -29.41
N ASN A 186 2.78 12.13 -29.13
CA ASN A 186 2.34 10.76 -29.38
C ASN A 186 3.20 9.77 -28.57
N ILE A 187 2.72 8.53 -28.51
CA ILE A 187 3.42 7.38 -27.92
C ILE A 187 3.71 6.39 -29.05
N ASN A 188 4.96 5.99 -29.20
CA ASN A 188 5.36 4.87 -30.05
C ASN A 188 5.22 3.57 -29.26
N THR A 189 4.45 2.63 -29.79
CA THR A 189 4.23 1.32 -29.19
C THR A 189 4.69 0.19 -30.12
N SER A 190 4.74 -1.05 -29.63
CA SER A 190 4.94 -2.23 -30.47
C SER A 190 3.89 -2.42 -31.56
N LYS A 191 2.70 -1.81 -31.41
CA LYS A 191 1.58 -1.88 -32.37
C LYS A 191 1.38 -0.57 -33.15
N GLY A 192 2.39 0.30 -33.17
CA GLY A 192 2.38 1.56 -33.93
C GLY A 192 2.22 2.80 -33.06
N TRP A 193 1.98 3.94 -33.71
CA TRP A 193 1.89 5.24 -33.06
C TRP A 193 0.49 5.49 -32.51
N LYS A 194 0.40 6.05 -31.30
CA LYS A 194 -0.84 6.41 -30.62
C LYS A 194 -0.82 7.88 -30.24
N ALA A 195 -1.92 8.57 -30.48
CA ALA A 195 -2.14 9.95 -30.08
C ALA A 195 -3.39 10.05 -29.21
N ALA A 196 -3.34 10.93 -28.21
CA ALA A 196 -4.43 11.26 -27.31
C ALA A 196 -4.28 12.72 -26.85
N ASP A 197 -5.37 13.30 -26.37
CA ASP A 197 -5.37 14.67 -25.81
C ASP A 197 -4.69 14.74 -24.44
N ALA A 198 -4.77 13.64 -23.67
CA ALA A 198 -4.17 13.50 -22.36
C ALA A 198 -3.55 12.09 -22.20
N TYR A 199 -2.53 12.01 -21.34
CA TYR A 199 -1.84 10.76 -21.03
C TYR A 199 -1.64 10.66 -19.52
N VAL A 200 -1.94 9.48 -18.96
CA VAL A 200 -1.71 9.15 -17.55
C VAL A 200 -0.69 8.02 -17.48
N MET A 201 0.33 8.17 -16.64
CA MET A 201 1.33 7.13 -16.40
C MET A 201 0.95 6.35 -15.14
N ALA A 202 0.63 5.07 -15.31
CA ALA A 202 0.31 4.14 -14.23
C ALA A 202 1.07 2.80 -14.39
N MET A 203 2.38 2.88 -14.64
CA MET A 203 3.21 1.72 -15.04
C MET A 203 3.93 1.03 -13.87
N GLY A 204 3.48 1.26 -12.63
CA GLY A 204 4.12 0.69 -11.43
C GLY A 204 5.63 0.99 -11.39
N SER A 205 6.44 -0.04 -11.20
CA SER A 205 7.91 0.05 -11.14
C SER A 205 8.58 0.51 -12.44
N TYR A 206 7.88 0.50 -13.58
CA TYR A 206 8.40 0.96 -14.88
C TYR A 206 8.18 2.46 -15.12
N SER A 207 7.73 3.21 -14.11
CA SER A 207 7.43 4.65 -14.24
C SER A 207 8.67 5.57 -14.21
N ALA A 208 9.82 5.05 -13.75
CA ALA A 208 11.06 5.82 -13.57
C ALA A 208 11.96 5.78 -14.81
#